data_AF-A0A2S0VN89-F1
#
_entry.id   AF-A0A2S0VN89-F1
#
_cell.length_a   1.000
_cell.length_b   1.000
_cell.length_c   1.000
_cell.angle_alpha   90.00
_cell.angle_beta   90.00
_cell.angle_gamma   90.00
#
_symmetry.space_group_name_H-M   'P 1'
#
loop_
_entity.id
_entity.type
_entity.pdbx_description
1 polymer ?
#
loop_
_entity_poly.entity_id
_entity_poly.type
_entity_poly.pdbx_seq_one_letter_code
_entity_poly.pdbx_strand_id
1 'polypeptide(L)' 'MPISQVSLQVDQQMFKQAVNKQDKSVVFEVEVKAGTSEIKGLMLDKNQQVLAGTYYEYVTKIR' A
#
# COMPACT_ATOMS: atom_id res chain seq x y z
N MET A 1 18.20 2.47 7.16
CA MET A 1 16.90 2.70 6.53
C MET A 1 15.86 2.37 7.58
N PRO A 2 15.03 3.34 7.98
CA PRO A 2 14.05 3.14 9.05
C PRO A 2 12.86 2.27 8.58
N ILE A 3 12.54 2.34 7.28
CA ILE A 3 11.53 1.48 6.65
C ILE A 3 12.10 0.07 6.49
N SER A 4 11.34 -0.95 6.85
CA SER A 4 11.66 -2.36 6.57
C SER A 4 10.57 -3.07 5.77
N GLN A 5 9.37 -2.51 5.74
CA GLN A 5 8.24 -3.08 5.01
C GLN A 5 7.33 -1.97 4.47
N VAL A 6 6.75 -2.21 3.31
CA VAL A 6 5.64 -1.42 2.77
C VAL A 6 4.42 -2.32 2.74
N SER A 7 3.26 -1.79 3.11
CA SER A 7 1.98 -2.48 2.96
C SER A 7 1.00 -1.64 2.16
N LEU A 8 0.25 -2.30 1.27
CA LEU A 8 -0.87 -1.72 0.55
C LEU A 8 -2.13 -2.44 0.98
N GLN A 9 -3.14 -1.71 1.43
CA GLN A 9 -4.49 -2.22 1.63
C GLN A 9 -5.37 -1.70 0.50
N VAL A 10 -6.12 -2.61 -0.14
CA VAL A 10 -7.15 -2.31 -1.13
C VAL A 10 -8.43 -2.92 -0.62
N ASP A 11 -9.38 -2.08 -0.21
CA ASP A 11 -10.59 -2.49 0.50
C ASP A 11 -10.25 -3.40 1.70
N GLN A 12 -10.63 -4.67 1.66
CA GLN A 12 -10.36 -5.67 2.72
C GLN A 12 -9.09 -6.50 2.48
N GLN A 13 -8.44 -6.34 1.33
CA GLN A 13 -7.25 -7.10 0.97
C GLN A 13 -5.99 -6.36 1.39
N MET A 14 -5.01 -7.08 1.93
CA MET A 14 -3.74 -6.51 2.39
C MET A 14 -2.57 -7.19 1.71
N PHE A 15 -1.70 -6.37 1.13
CA PHE A 15 -0.47 -6.74 0.46
C PHE A 15 0.70 -6.18 1.25
N LYS A 16 1.78 -6.95 1.39
CA LYS A 16 2.98 -6.55 2.14
C LYS A 16 4.22 -6.95 1.37
N GLN A 17 5.22 -6.07 1.36
CA GLN A 17 6.51 -6.34 0.76
C GLN A 17 7.63 -5.81 1.66
N ALA A 18 8.61 -6.66 1.94
CA ALA A 18 9.83 -6.25 2.61
C ALA A 18 10.67 -5.36 1.69
N VAL A 19 11.39 -4.40 2.27
CA VAL A 19 12.26 -3.49 1.52
C VAL A 19 13.68 -3.48 2.07
N ASN A 20 14.64 -3.25 1.19
CA ASN A 20 16.06 -3.13 1.50
C ASN A 20 16.59 -1.71 1.18
N LYS A 21 17.83 -1.42 1.60
CA LYS A 21 18.42 -0.08 1.50
C LYS A 21 18.61 0.43 0.06
N GLN A 22 18.58 -0.47 -0.92
CA GLN A 22 18.78 -0.17 -2.33
C GLN A 22 17.46 0.07 -3.08
N ASP A 23 16.33 -0.34 -2.51
CA ASP A 23 15.02 -0.16 -3.12
C ASP A 23 14.67 1.32 -3.21
N LYS A 24 14.35 1.76 -4.43
CA LYS A 24 13.88 3.13 -4.73
C LYS A 24 12.38 3.19 -4.98
N SER A 25 11.75 2.05 -5.27
CA SER A 25 10.33 1.92 -5.57
C SER A 25 9.84 0.54 -5.20
N VAL A 26 8.60 0.46 -4.72
CA VAL A 26 7.87 -0.78 -4.47
C VAL A 26 6.59 -0.72 -5.31
N VAL A 27 6.30 -1.78 -6.05
CA VAL A 27 5.14 -1.86 -6.94
C VAL A 27 4.27 -3.03 -6.51
N PHE A 28 2.98 -2.76 -6.30
CA PHE A 28 1.96 -3.77 -6.05
C PHE A 28 1.05 -3.85 -7.27
N GLU A 29 0.98 -5.03 -7.88
CA GLU A 29 0.00 -5.32 -8.92
C GLU A 29 -1.26 -5.87 -8.23
N VAL A 30 -2.32 -5.07 -8.24
CA VAL A 30 -3.58 -5.37 -7.54
C VAL A 30 -4.75 -5.12 -8.47
N GLU A 31 -5.73 -6.02 -8.43
CA GLU A 31 -6.98 -5.84 -9.15
C GLU A 31 -7.89 -4.92 -8.34
N VAL A 32 -8.37 -3.85 -8.98
CA VAL A 32 -9.31 -2.90 -8.36
C VAL A 32 -10.68 -3.08 -9.01
N LYS A 33 -11.70 -3.32 -8.20
CA LYS A 33 -13.07 -3.53 -8.69
C LYS A 33 -13.66 -2.23 -9.22
N ALA A 34 -14.57 -2.35 -10.17
CA ALA A 34 -15.35 -1.21 -10.64
C ALA A 34 -16.24 -0.67 -9.50
N GLY A 35 -16.40 0.66 -9.45
CA GLY A 35 -17.03 1.38 -8.36
C GLY A 35 -16.01 2.19 -7.54
N THR A 36 -16.26 2.27 -6.24
CA THR A 36 -15.38 2.94 -5.27
C THR A 36 -14.52 1.91 -4.56
N SER A 37 -13.21 2.13 -4.51
CA SER A 37 -12.26 1.37 -3.70
C SER A 37 -11.40 2.28 -2.85
N GLU A 38 -11.18 1.86 -1.60
CA GLU A 38 -10.29 2.55 -0.67
C GLU A 38 -8.90 1.92 -0.74
N ILE A 39 -7.88 2.76 -0.91
CA ILE A 39 -6.49 2.34 -1.01
C ILE A 39 -5.67 3.04 0.07
N LYS A 40 -5.00 2.24 0.91
CA LYS A 40 -4.15 2.74 1.98
C LYS A 40 -2.74 2.15 1.88
N GLY A 41 -1.76 3.00 1.64
CA GLY A 41 -0.34 2.63 1.66
C GLY A 41 0.28 2.98 3.00
N LEU A 42 1.07 2.08 3.60
CA LEU A 42 1.83 2.34 4.83
C LEU A 42 3.29 1.91 4.66
N MET A 43 4.21 2.73 5.17
CA MET A 43 5.60 2.39 5.35
C MET A 43 5.84 2.08 6.82
N LEU A 44 6.37 0.89 7.10
CA LEU A 44 6.52 0.36 8.45
C LEU A 44 7.99 0.17 8.81
N ASP A 45 8.31 0.38 10.08
CA ASP A 45 9.60 0.04 10.65
C ASP A 45 9.72 -1.45 11.01
N LYS A 46 10.89 -1.84 11.53
CA LYS A 46 11.18 -3.22 11.97
C LYS A 46 10.29 -3.73 13.10
N ASN A 47 9.63 -2.83 13.83
CA ASN A 47 8.70 -3.12 14.92
C ASN A 47 7.24 -3.06 14.45
N GLN A 48 7.00 -2.95 13.14
CA GLN A 48 5.68 -2.76 12.52
C GLN A 48 4.99 -1.45 12.93
N GLN A 49 5.75 -0.45 13.36
CA GLN A 49 5.25 0.89 13.62
C GLN A 49 5.16 1.68 12.31
N VAL A 50 4.08 2.45 12.15
CA VAL A 50 3.87 3.29 10.97
C VAL A 50 4.82 4.48 11.01
N LEU A 51 5.64 4.61 9.98
CA LEU A 51 6.54 5.76 9.79
C LEU A 51 5.93 6.82 8.87
N ALA A 52 5.20 6.37 7.84
CA ALA A 52 4.53 7.21 6.87
C ALA A 52 3.38 6.44 6.22
N GLY A 53 2.45 7.16 5.60
CA GLY A 53 1.34 6.54 4.89
C GLY A 53 0.70 7.46 3.87
N THR A 54 -0.10 6.85 3.01
CA THR A 54 -0.92 7.51 2.00
C THR A 54 -2.31 6.91 2.00
N TYR A 55 -3.30 7.71 1.61
CA TYR A 55 -4.68 7.29 1.48
C TYR A 55 -5.24 7.85 0.17
N TYR A 56 -5.86 6.98 -0.61
CA TYR A 56 -6.47 7.30 -1.88
C TYR A 56 -7.84 6.63 -1.96
N GLU A 57 -8.78 7.31 -2.61
CA GLU A 57 -10.04 6.72 -3.03
C GLU A 57 -10.00 6.62 -4.56
N TYR A 58 -10.20 5.42 -5.07
CA TYR A 58 -10.28 5.18 -6.50
C TYR A 58 -11.74 5.04 -6.89
N VAL A 59 -12.23 5.96 -7.73
CA VAL A 59 -13.62 5.98 -8.18
C VAL A 59 -13.67 5.72 -9.67
N THR A 60 -14.32 4.63 -10.06
CA THR A 60 -14.61 4.29 -11.46
C THR A 60 -16.11 4.34 -11.72
N LYS A 61 -16.47 4.87 -12.89
CA LYS A 61 -17.87 4.94 -13.31
C LYS A 61 -18.41 3.53 -13.57
N ILE A 62 -19.42 3.13 -12.80
CA ILE A 62 -20.22 1.93 -13.09
C ILE A 62 -21.10 2.28 -14.30
N ARG A 63 -21.00 1.50 -15.39
CA ARG A 63 -21.79 1.68 -16.62
C ARG A 63 -23.09 0.90 -16.56
#